data_AF-A0A512J157-F1
#
_entry.id   AF-A0A512J157-F1
#
_cell.length_a   1.000
_cell.length_b   1.000
_cell.length_c   1.000
_cell.angle_alpha   90.00
_cell.angle_beta   90.00
_cell.angle_gamma   90.00
#
_symmetry.space_group_name_H-M   'P 1'
#
loop_
_entity.id
_entity.type
_entity.pdbx_description
1 polymer ?
#
loop_
_entity_poly.entity_id
_entity_poly.type
_entity_poly.pdbx_seq_one_letter_code
_entity_poly.pdbx_strand_id
1 'polypeptide(L)'
;MIGNMVEQAFLQARQRQPETAKRWRDLSWRWGPALPDSALTGTIQSHGKLDLLVRAPEDEVAERIRAGHTDEGSRDDDVILLSHLWVSGAYETVRLVYQRKIEKDNGPFRRLRHELALVRMPIDKHVVAYTDSKRFKAPIPMMRSPNHGDAPAQYVFDPNSLARSHIMPGRPSERGSLTWLATDVVSCTTTWIERRDLSDRILAFAEALPIQPSRR
;
A
#
# COMPACT_ATOMS: atom_id res chain seq x y z
N MET A 1 23.61 -16.29 -11.52
CA MET A 1 22.52 -17.29 -11.49
C MET A 1 21.25 -16.75 -10.82
N ILE A 2 21.34 -16.12 -9.64
CA ILE A 2 20.18 -15.52 -8.94
C ILE A 2 19.51 -14.37 -9.71
N GLY A 3 20.29 -13.48 -10.34
CA GLY A 3 19.74 -12.37 -11.13
C GLY A 3 18.77 -12.80 -12.24
N ASN A 4 19.08 -13.92 -12.91
CA ASN A 4 18.21 -14.49 -13.94
C ASN A 4 16.89 -14.99 -13.33
N MET A 5 16.90 -15.56 -12.12
CA MET A 5 15.68 -16.03 -11.46
C MET A 5 14.74 -14.87 -11.11
N VAL A 6 15.30 -13.76 -10.62
CA VAL A 6 14.55 -12.53 -10.35
C VAL A 6 13.91 -11.99 -11.63
N GLU A 7 14.68 -11.91 -12.71
CA GLU A 7 14.16 -11.47 -14.01
C GLU A 7 13.04 -12.38 -14.52
N GLN A 8 13.22 -13.70 -14.43
CA GLN A 8 12.18 -14.66 -14.80
C GLN A 8 10.91 -14.51 -13.95
N ALA A 9 11.03 -14.25 -12.65
CA ALA A 9 9.87 -14.01 -11.79
C ALA A 9 9.04 -12.80 -12.26
N PHE A 10 9.69 -11.67 -12.57
CA PHE A 10 9.01 -10.50 -13.12
C PHE A 10 8.40 -10.76 -14.50
N LEU A 11 9.09 -11.52 -15.37
CA LEU A 11 8.58 -11.88 -16.69
C LEU A 11 7.32 -12.75 -16.59
N GLN A 12 7.35 -13.79 -15.74
CA GLN A 12 6.20 -14.68 -15.51
C GLN A 12 5.03 -13.93 -14.89
N ALA A 13 5.27 -13.09 -13.88
CA ALA A 13 4.22 -12.29 -13.25
C ALA A 13 3.50 -11.38 -14.26
N ARG A 14 4.27 -10.75 -15.18
CA ARG A 14 3.72 -9.94 -16.27
C ARG A 14 2.92 -10.76 -17.28
N GLN A 15 3.39 -11.95 -17.62
CA GLN A 15 2.69 -12.85 -18.55
C GLN A 15 1.36 -13.37 -17.98
N ARG A 16 1.30 -13.65 -16.68
CA ARG A 16 0.07 -14.06 -15.99
C ARG A 16 -0.99 -12.94 -15.92
N GLN A 17 -0.56 -11.68 -15.96
CA GLN A 17 -1.42 -10.51 -15.69
C GLN A 17 -1.24 -9.40 -16.75
N PRO A 18 -1.51 -9.67 -18.04
CA PRO A 18 -1.22 -8.74 -19.13
C PRO A 18 -2.07 -7.46 -19.06
N GLU A 19 -3.33 -7.56 -18.66
CA GLU A 19 -4.22 -6.40 -18.54
C GLU A 19 -3.79 -5.45 -17.43
N THR A 20 -3.47 -5.99 -16.25
CA THR A 20 -2.93 -5.19 -15.13
C THR A 20 -1.61 -4.51 -15.54
N ALA A 21 -0.74 -5.23 -16.25
CA ALA A 21 0.51 -4.67 -16.77
C ALA A 21 0.27 -3.52 -17.78
N LYS A 22 -0.76 -3.65 -18.63
CA LYS A 22 -1.18 -2.60 -19.56
C LYS A 22 -1.70 -1.38 -18.81
N ARG A 23 -2.58 -1.54 -17.82
CA ARG A 23 -3.12 -0.41 -17.02
C ARG A 23 -2.03 0.37 -16.30
N TRP A 24 -1.02 -0.31 -15.75
CA TRP A 24 0.16 0.37 -15.16
C TRP A 24 0.96 1.17 -16.19
N ARG A 25 1.12 0.63 -17.40
CA ARG A 25 1.78 1.33 -18.51
C ARG A 25 0.97 2.57 -18.92
N ASP A 26 -0.33 2.43 -19.08
CA ASP A 26 -1.22 3.53 -19.46
C ASP A 26 -1.22 4.64 -18.40
N LEU A 27 -1.27 4.26 -17.11
CA LEU A 27 -1.13 5.19 -15.99
C LEU A 27 0.21 5.93 -16.02
N SER A 28 1.30 5.24 -16.35
CA SER A 28 2.63 5.85 -16.45
C SER A 28 2.70 6.89 -17.57
N TRP A 29 2.05 6.65 -18.70
CA TRP A 29 1.96 7.61 -19.81
C TRP A 29 0.98 8.74 -19.54
N ARG A 30 0.01 8.54 -18.65
CA ARG A 30 -0.91 9.59 -18.19
C ARG A 30 -0.23 10.56 -17.24
N TRP A 31 0.37 10.06 -16.15
CA TRP A 31 0.93 10.92 -15.10
C TRP A 31 2.37 11.34 -15.37
N GLY A 32 3.16 10.48 -16.00
CA GLY A 32 4.59 10.68 -16.23
C GLY A 32 4.93 11.98 -16.96
N PRO A 33 4.33 12.27 -18.14
CA PRO A 33 4.66 13.45 -18.93
C PRO A 33 4.37 14.79 -18.23
N ALA A 34 3.57 14.81 -17.15
CA ALA A 34 3.33 16.02 -16.38
C ALA A 34 4.59 16.52 -15.63
N LEU A 35 5.61 15.67 -15.46
CA LEU A 35 6.91 16.03 -14.91
C LEU A 35 8.03 15.59 -15.89
N PRO A 36 8.23 16.30 -17.00
CA PRO A 36 9.08 15.87 -18.11
C PRO A 36 10.56 15.72 -17.73
N ASP A 37 11.05 16.51 -16.77
CA ASP A 37 12.44 16.46 -16.28
C ASP A 37 12.61 15.47 -15.11
N SER A 38 11.74 14.46 -15.02
CA SER A 38 11.75 13.46 -13.94
C SER A 38 11.65 12.03 -14.47
N ALA A 39 12.01 11.07 -13.62
CA ALA A 39 11.87 9.64 -13.92
C ALA A 39 10.45 9.08 -13.63
N LEU A 40 9.42 9.93 -13.48
CA LEU A 40 8.10 9.50 -12.97
C LEU A 40 7.48 8.36 -13.79
N THR A 41 7.56 8.41 -15.12
CA THR A 41 7.09 7.32 -15.99
C THR A 41 7.76 5.98 -15.62
N GLY A 42 9.08 5.99 -15.45
CA GLY A 42 9.86 4.81 -15.06
C GLY A 42 9.52 4.34 -13.64
N THR A 43 9.35 5.25 -12.70
CA THR A 43 8.95 4.95 -11.31
C THR A 43 7.58 4.26 -11.26
N ILE A 44 6.57 4.79 -11.97
CA ILE A 44 5.23 4.18 -12.04
C ILE A 44 5.30 2.78 -12.65
N GLN A 45 6.07 2.59 -13.72
CA GLN A 45 6.23 1.26 -14.32
C GLN A 45 6.96 0.28 -13.38
N SER A 46 7.93 0.74 -12.58
CA SER A 46 8.58 -0.09 -11.57
C SER A 46 7.61 -0.50 -10.45
N HIS A 47 6.75 0.42 -10.00
CA HIS A 47 5.66 0.06 -9.07
C HIS A 47 4.69 -0.94 -9.68
N GLY A 48 4.37 -0.82 -10.97
CA GLY A 48 3.57 -1.79 -11.70
C GLY A 48 4.22 -3.17 -11.79
N LYS A 49 5.53 -3.24 -12.06
CA LYS A 49 6.27 -4.51 -12.04
C LYS A 49 6.22 -5.18 -10.66
N LEU A 50 6.43 -4.39 -9.60
CA LEU A 50 6.36 -4.89 -8.22
C LEU A 50 4.94 -5.34 -7.86
N ASP A 51 3.91 -4.58 -8.26
CA ASP A 51 2.50 -4.97 -8.07
C ASP A 51 2.21 -6.34 -8.68
N LEU A 52 2.58 -6.55 -9.94
CA LEU A 52 2.39 -7.81 -10.65
C LEU A 52 3.10 -8.95 -9.94
N LEU A 53 4.35 -8.72 -9.49
CA LEU A 53 5.13 -9.71 -8.76
C LEU A 53 4.46 -10.10 -7.44
N VAL A 54 3.94 -9.13 -6.67
CA VAL A 54 3.24 -9.39 -5.41
C VAL A 54 1.92 -10.13 -5.63
N ARG A 55 1.19 -9.81 -6.70
CA ARG A 55 -0.08 -10.45 -7.02
C ARG A 55 0.02 -11.96 -7.25
N ALA A 56 1.16 -12.44 -7.76
CA ALA A 56 1.36 -13.87 -8.04
C ALA A 56 1.30 -14.76 -6.78
N PRO A 57 2.10 -14.53 -5.73
CA PRO A 57 1.97 -15.29 -4.49
C PRO A 57 0.67 -14.96 -3.73
N GLU A 58 0.07 -13.77 -3.88
CA GLU A 58 -1.28 -13.51 -3.35
C GLU A 58 -2.33 -14.45 -3.96
N ASP A 59 -2.25 -14.74 -5.26
CA ASP A 59 -3.15 -15.71 -5.91
C ASP A 59 -2.94 -17.12 -5.35
N GLU A 60 -1.71 -17.52 -5.09
CA GLU A 60 -1.36 -18.82 -4.48
C GLU A 60 -1.89 -18.91 -3.04
N VAL A 61 -1.77 -17.85 -2.24
CA VAL A 61 -2.38 -17.75 -0.90
C VAL A 61 -3.91 -17.89 -1.01
N ALA A 62 -4.53 -17.21 -1.97
CA ALA A 62 -5.99 -17.28 -2.17
C ALA A 62 -6.46 -18.69 -2.55
N GLU A 63 -5.66 -19.44 -3.31
CA GLU A 63 -5.93 -20.86 -3.61
C GLU A 63 -5.86 -21.73 -2.36
N ARG A 64 -4.83 -21.55 -1.52
CA ARG A 64 -4.70 -22.27 -0.24
C ARG A 64 -5.89 -22.01 0.69
N ILE A 65 -6.28 -20.74 0.84
CA ILE A 65 -7.44 -20.33 1.66
C ILE A 65 -8.72 -21.02 1.15
N ARG A 66 -8.96 -21.00 -0.17
CA ARG A 66 -10.14 -21.65 -0.78
C ARG A 66 -10.15 -23.18 -0.61
N ALA A 67 -8.98 -23.81 -0.54
CA ALA A 67 -8.84 -25.23 -0.25
C ALA A 67 -9.05 -25.58 1.24
N GLY A 68 -9.33 -24.59 2.10
CA GLY A 68 -9.57 -24.80 3.53
C GLY A 68 -8.29 -24.97 4.34
N HIS A 69 -7.13 -24.64 3.79
CA HIS A 69 -5.89 -24.61 4.55
C HIS A 69 -5.87 -23.38 5.46
N THR A 70 -5.85 -23.59 6.78
CA THR A 70 -5.61 -22.54 7.75
C THR A 70 -4.11 -22.24 7.77
N ASP A 71 -3.73 -21.12 7.15
CA ASP A 71 -2.34 -20.66 7.00
C ASP A 71 -1.82 -20.13 8.35
N GLU A 72 -1.69 -21.01 9.35
CA GLU A 72 -1.14 -20.66 10.68
C GLU A 72 0.40 -20.61 10.67
N GLY A 73 1.06 -21.03 9.60
CA GLY A 73 2.50 -21.30 9.60
C GLY A 73 3.36 -20.55 8.59
N SER A 74 2.81 -20.01 7.49
CA SER A 74 3.61 -19.30 6.48
C SER A 74 2.94 -17.99 6.11
N ARG A 75 3.06 -17.00 7.01
CA ARG A 75 3.13 -15.63 6.48
C ARG A 75 4.36 -15.63 5.58
N ASP A 76 4.15 -15.63 4.27
CA ASP A 76 5.25 -15.51 3.33
C ASP A 76 5.89 -14.15 3.57
N ASP A 77 6.92 -14.12 4.43
CA ASP A 77 7.60 -12.89 4.89
C ASP A 77 8.06 -12.06 3.70
N ASP A 78 8.37 -12.72 2.59
CA ASP A 78 8.67 -12.11 1.29
C ASP A 78 7.47 -11.33 0.71
N VAL A 79 6.24 -11.88 0.78
CA VAL A 79 5.01 -11.18 0.34
C VAL A 79 4.77 -9.96 1.21
N ILE A 80 5.00 -10.06 2.52
CA ILE A 80 4.89 -8.92 3.44
C ILE A 80 5.91 -7.85 3.07
N LEU A 81 7.18 -8.22 2.89
CA LEU A 81 8.25 -7.32 2.50
C LEU A 81 7.93 -6.61 1.17
N LEU A 82 7.58 -7.36 0.14
CA LEU A 82 7.27 -6.82 -1.18
C LEU A 82 6.02 -5.92 -1.14
N SER A 83 5.03 -6.27 -0.33
CA SER A 83 3.82 -5.45 -0.11
C SER A 83 4.17 -4.12 0.58
N HIS A 84 5.04 -4.15 1.60
CA HIS A 84 5.52 -2.93 2.27
C HIS A 84 6.27 -2.02 1.28
N LEU A 85 7.23 -2.59 0.53
CA LEU A 85 7.97 -1.85 -0.49
C LEU A 85 7.05 -1.21 -1.54
N TRP A 86 6.01 -1.94 -1.94
CA TRP A 86 5.02 -1.43 -2.88
C TRP A 86 4.20 -0.28 -2.28
N VAL A 87 3.69 -0.42 -1.04
CA VAL A 87 2.89 0.63 -0.37
C VAL A 87 3.71 1.92 -0.21
N SER A 88 4.96 1.84 0.25
CA SER A 88 5.80 3.02 0.45
C SER A 88 6.04 3.76 -0.88
N GLY A 89 6.34 3.02 -1.95
CA GLY A 89 6.52 3.60 -3.29
C GLY A 89 5.24 4.18 -3.89
N ALA A 90 4.13 3.44 -3.79
CA ALA A 90 2.82 3.87 -4.28
C ALA A 90 2.32 5.13 -3.55
N TYR A 91 2.49 5.19 -2.22
CA TYR A 91 2.16 6.37 -1.42
C TYR A 91 2.93 7.60 -1.91
N GLU A 92 4.25 7.51 -2.08
CA GLU A 92 5.06 8.66 -2.50
C GLU A 92 4.70 9.13 -3.91
N THR A 93 4.40 8.19 -4.83
CA THR A 93 3.88 8.52 -6.17
C THR A 93 2.55 9.26 -6.09
N VAL A 94 1.56 8.73 -5.36
CA VAL A 94 0.23 9.37 -5.21
C VAL A 94 0.35 10.71 -4.49
N ARG A 95 1.21 10.82 -3.47
CA ARG A 95 1.50 12.09 -2.78
C ARG A 95 2.07 13.12 -3.75
N LEU A 96 3.02 12.74 -4.60
CA LEU A 96 3.60 13.63 -5.60
C LEU A 96 2.55 14.09 -6.62
N VAL A 97 1.75 13.17 -7.17
CA VAL A 97 0.67 13.45 -8.12
C VAL A 97 -0.33 14.45 -7.52
N TYR A 98 -0.68 14.28 -6.25
CA TYR A 98 -1.52 15.23 -5.51
C TYR A 98 -0.85 16.61 -5.36
N GLN A 99 0.40 16.65 -4.85
CA GLN A 99 1.10 17.90 -4.56
C GLN A 99 1.35 18.75 -5.81
N ARG A 100 1.61 18.08 -6.95
CA ARG A 100 1.83 18.71 -8.25
C ARG A 100 0.53 18.95 -9.02
N LYS A 101 -0.63 18.59 -8.45
CA LYS A 101 -1.96 18.74 -9.07
C LYS A 101 -2.04 18.07 -10.46
N ILE A 102 -1.36 16.94 -10.63
CA ILE A 102 -1.35 16.17 -11.88
C ILE A 102 -2.73 15.54 -12.10
N GLU A 103 -3.28 14.90 -11.07
CA GLU A 103 -4.63 14.35 -11.09
C GLU A 103 -5.62 15.29 -10.38
N LYS A 104 -6.88 15.31 -10.85
CA LYS A 104 -7.91 16.14 -10.25
C LYS A 104 -8.17 15.73 -8.80
N ASP A 105 -8.19 16.72 -7.91
CA ASP A 105 -8.56 16.51 -6.51
C ASP A 105 -10.06 16.18 -6.36
N ASN A 106 -10.39 14.89 -6.49
CA ASN A 106 -11.73 14.34 -6.37
C ASN A 106 -11.84 13.40 -5.15
N GLY A 107 -13.08 13.05 -4.78
CA GLY A 107 -13.36 12.19 -3.63
C GLY A 107 -12.59 10.86 -3.66
N PRO A 108 -12.64 10.08 -4.76
CA PRO A 108 -11.87 8.84 -4.91
C PRO A 108 -10.35 9.02 -4.70
N PHE A 109 -9.75 10.04 -5.33
CA PHE A 109 -8.31 10.28 -5.21
C PHE A 109 -7.90 10.71 -3.80
N ARG A 110 -8.72 11.54 -3.13
CA ARG A 110 -8.49 11.91 -1.72
C ARG A 110 -8.55 10.71 -0.79
N ARG A 111 -9.55 9.83 -0.98
CA ARG A 111 -9.69 8.61 -0.17
C ARG A 111 -8.49 7.68 -0.37
N LEU A 112 -8.12 7.41 -1.62
CA LEU A 112 -6.94 6.59 -1.94
C LEU A 112 -5.67 7.14 -1.27
N ARG A 113 -5.40 8.44 -1.40
CA ARG A 113 -4.24 9.07 -0.77
C ARG A 113 -4.28 8.97 0.75
N HIS A 114 -5.44 9.18 1.34
CA HIS A 114 -5.63 9.11 2.79
C HIS A 114 -5.36 7.69 3.31
N GLU A 115 -5.94 6.68 2.68
CA GLU A 115 -5.77 5.27 3.05
C GLU A 115 -4.33 4.78 2.85
N LEU A 116 -3.67 5.15 1.74
CA LEU A 116 -2.23 4.89 1.56
C LEU A 116 -1.42 5.50 2.71
N ALA A 117 -1.77 6.70 3.19
CA ALA A 117 -1.11 7.32 4.33
C ALA A 117 -1.35 6.54 5.63
N LEU A 118 -2.58 6.05 5.84
CA LEU A 118 -2.92 5.26 7.03
C LEU A 118 -2.08 3.98 7.12
N VAL A 119 -1.84 3.32 5.99
CA VAL A 119 -1.04 2.09 5.93
C VAL A 119 0.46 2.39 5.98
N ARG A 120 0.92 3.40 5.24
CA ARG A 120 2.35 3.76 5.16
C ARG A 120 2.95 4.19 6.50
N MET A 121 2.17 4.87 7.35
CA MET A 121 2.69 5.40 8.61
C MET A 121 3.16 4.30 9.59
N PRO A 122 2.37 3.26 9.89
CA PRO A 122 2.84 2.12 10.68
C PRO A 122 4.00 1.34 10.02
N ILE A 123 4.02 1.22 8.68
CA ILE A 123 5.07 0.48 7.96
C ILE A 123 6.41 1.22 8.03
N ASP A 124 6.45 2.49 7.62
CA ASP A 124 7.70 3.22 7.43
C ASP A 124 8.19 3.91 8.70
N LYS A 125 7.26 4.27 9.60
CA LYS A 125 7.56 5.09 10.78
C LYS A 125 7.27 4.38 12.09
N HIS A 126 6.68 3.18 12.06
CA HIS A 126 6.30 2.43 13.25
C HIS A 126 5.39 3.22 14.20
N VAL A 127 4.57 4.14 13.69
CA VAL A 127 3.61 4.92 14.48
C VAL A 127 2.22 4.87 13.87
N VAL A 128 1.19 5.07 14.70
CA VAL A 128 -0.18 5.23 14.21
C VAL A 128 -0.26 6.52 13.36
N ALA A 129 -0.98 6.44 12.25
CA ALA A 129 -1.12 7.55 11.32
C ALA A 129 -1.73 8.79 11.99
N TYR A 130 -1.30 9.97 11.55
CA TYR A 130 -1.76 11.28 12.01
C TYR A 130 -1.59 11.57 13.52
N THR A 131 -0.77 10.80 14.23
CA THR A 131 -0.42 11.07 15.64
C THR A 131 0.38 12.37 15.83
N ASP A 132 1.15 12.79 14.82
CA ASP A 132 1.84 14.08 14.80
C ASP A 132 0.91 15.27 14.47
N SER A 133 -0.39 15.00 14.23
CA SER A 133 -1.37 16.06 13.95
C SER A 133 -1.59 16.91 15.19
N LYS A 134 -1.59 18.24 15.04
CA LYS A 134 -1.99 19.16 16.11
C LYS A 134 -3.39 18.87 16.69
N ARG A 135 -4.21 18.11 15.95
CA ARG A 135 -5.58 17.74 16.32
C ARG A 135 -5.66 16.53 17.26
N PHE A 136 -4.58 15.78 17.42
CA PHE A 136 -4.59 14.57 18.25
C PHE A 136 -3.50 14.64 19.32
N LYS A 137 -3.91 14.73 20.59
CA LYS A 137 -2.99 14.82 21.74
C LYS A 137 -3.32 13.85 22.88
N ALA A 138 -4.47 13.19 22.81
CA ALA A 138 -4.95 12.32 23.87
C ALA A 138 -4.32 10.93 23.74
N PRO A 139 -3.91 10.29 24.86
CA PRO A 139 -3.48 8.90 24.83
C PRO A 139 -4.64 7.97 24.43
N ILE A 140 -4.32 6.86 23.74
CA ILE A 140 -5.31 5.90 23.22
C ILE A 140 -4.98 4.49 23.73
N PRO A 141 -5.95 3.74 24.25
CA PRO A 141 -5.75 2.32 24.50
C PRO A 141 -5.55 1.57 23.18
N MET A 142 -4.48 0.80 23.11
CA MET A 142 -4.08 0.00 21.96
C MET A 142 -3.81 -1.44 22.39
N MET A 143 -3.88 -2.36 21.43
CA MET A 143 -3.59 -3.78 21.66
C MET A 143 -2.36 -4.21 20.86
N ARG A 144 -1.44 -4.93 21.50
CA ARG A 144 -0.27 -5.52 20.83
C ARG A 144 -0.69 -6.74 20.02
N SER A 145 -0.07 -6.92 18.86
CA SER A 145 -0.19 -8.14 18.06
C SER A 145 1.12 -8.37 17.31
N PRO A 146 1.87 -9.46 17.60
CA PRO A 146 1.56 -10.51 18.59
C PRO A 146 1.73 -10.03 20.05
N ASN A 147 1.19 -10.80 21.00
CA ASN A 147 1.42 -10.55 22.43
C ASN A 147 2.91 -10.78 22.76
N HIS A 148 3.56 -9.80 23.39
CA HIS A 148 4.95 -9.92 23.83
C HIS A 148 5.03 -10.50 25.23
N GLY A 149 5.09 -11.84 25.34
CA GLY A 149 5.29 -12.55 26.61
C GLY A 149 4.26 -12.17 27.68
N ASP A 150 4.75 -11.82 28.86
CA ASP A 150 3.93 -11.48 30.05
C ASP A 150 3.40 -10.04 30.07
N ALA A 151 3.74 -9.21 29.07
CA ALA A 151 3.23 -7.85 29.01
C ALA A 151 1.73 -7.86 28.72
N PRO A 152 0.94 -6.97 29.37
CA PRO A 152 -0.48 -6.87 29.08
C PRO A 152 -0.68 -6.59 27.59
N ALA A 153 -1.60 -7.34 26.97
CA ALA A 153 -1.94 -7.17 25.56
C ALA A 153 -2.40 -5.74 25.26
N GLN A 154 -3.04 -5.09 26.24
CA GLN A 154 -3.45 -3.70 26.17
C GLN A 154 -2.36 -2.78 26.75
N TYR A 155 -2.09 -1.68 26.03
CA TYR A 155 -1.22 -0.61 26.50
C TYR A 155 -1.79 0.76 26.11
N VAL A 156 -1.28 1.82 26.73
CA VAL A 156 -1.67 3.19 26.37
C VAL A 156 -0.64 3.77 25.41
N PHE A 157 -1.08 4.10 24.20
CA PHE A 157 -0.28 4.83 23.21
C PHE A 157 -0.37 6.32 23.52
N ASP A 158 0.75 6.94 23.93
CA ASP A 158 0.86 8.39 24.10
C ASP A 158 1.44 9.02 22.82
N PRO A 159 0.67 9.86 22.09
CA PRO A 159 1.16 10.51 20.87
C PRO A 159 2.30 11.51 21.13
N ASN A 160 2.50 11.97 22.37
CA ASN A 160 3.58 12.91 22.71
C ASN A 160 4.87 12.20 23.14
N SER A 161 4.84 10.88 23.34
CA SER A 161 6.02 10.12 23.73
C SER A 161 7.02 10.01 22.56
N LEU A 162 8.30 10.24 22.86
CA LEU A 162 9.39 9.99 21.91
C LEU A 162 9.57 8.50 21.60
N ALA A 163 9.16 7.62 22.52
CA ALA A 163 9.20 6.18 22.35
C ALA A 163 7.90 5.60 21.78
N ARG A 164 6.98 6.46 21.29
CA ARG A 164 5.70 6.00 20.74
C ARG A 164 5.98 5.07 19.55
N SER A 165 5.44 3.86 19.61
CA SER A 165 5.47 2.94 18.50
C SER A 165 4.24 2.04 18.49
N HIS A 166 3.81 1.70 17.30
CA HIS A 166 2.74 0.74 17.07
C HIS A 166 2.83 0.22 15.63
N ILE A 167 2.73 -1.10 15.48
CA ILE A 167 2.52 -1.75 14.20
C ILE A 167 1.10 -2.28 14.23
N MET A 168 0.31 -1.91 13.24
CA MET A 168 -1.06 -2.38 13.15
C MET A 168 -1.08 -3.87 12.76
N PRO A 169 -2.04 -4.66 13.29
CA PRO A 169 -2.17 -6.05 12.89
C PRO A 169 -2.48 -6.16 11.40
N GLY A 170 -1.92 -7.18 10.77
CA GLY A 170 -2.20 -7.55 9.39
C GLY A 170 -2.69 -8.99 9.26
N ARG A 171 -3.43 -9.27 8.18
CA ARG A 171 -3.91 -10.61 7.82
C ARG A 171 -4.06 -10.75 6.31
N PRO A 172 -4.00 -11.96 5.75
CA PRO A 172 -4.48 -12.20 4.39
C PRO A 172 -5.98 -11.87 4.25
N SER A 173 -6.36 -11.30 3.12
CA SER A 173 -7.75 -11.22 2.65
C SER A 173 -8.19 -12.55 2.04
N GLU A 174 -9.48 -12.67 1.72
CA GLU A 174 -10.02 -13.78 0.91
C GLU A 174 -9.36 -13.87 -0.48
N ARG A 175 -8.84 -12.75 -1.00
CA ARG A 175 -8.07 -12.68 -2.25
C ARG A 175 -6.59 -13.02 -2.06
N GLY A 176 -6.20 -13.49 -0.88
CA GLY A 176 -4.82 -13.75 -0.47
C GLY A 176 -3.93 -12.51 -0.34
N SER A 177 -4.49 -11.32 -0.61
CA SER A 177 -3.74 -10.05 -0.50
C SER A 177 -3.54 -9.64 0.95
N LEU A 178 -2.40 -9.05 1.25
CA LEU A 178 -2.12 -8.50 2.57
C LEU A 178 -3.11 -7.36 2.90
N THR A 179 -3.72 -7.46 4.08
CA THR A 179 -4.56 -6.42 4.66
C THR A 179 -3.95 -5.92 5.96
N TRP A 180 -4.15 -4.63 6.23
CA TRP A 180 -3.78 -3.99 7.49
C TRP A 180 -5.03 -3.44 8.15
N LEU A 181 -5.13 -3.61 9.47
CA LEU A 181 -6.03 -2.81 10.26
C LEU A 181 -5.47 -1.39 10.27
N ALA A 182 -6.24 -0.39 9.90
CA ALA A 182 -5.79 0.98 9.82
C ALA A 182 -6.67 1.85 10.70
N THR A 183 -6.06 2.65 11.57
CA THR A 183 -6.77 3.56 12.47
C THR A 183 -6.45 5.00 12.09
N ASP A 184 -7.50 5.76 11.78
CA ASP A 184 -7.44 7.21 11.70
C ASP A 184 -7.81 7.80 13.06
N VAL A 185 -6.80 8.25 13.78
CA VAL A 185 -6.96 8.86 15.11
C VAL A 185 -7.69 10.21 15.08
N VAL A 186 -7.76 10.86 13.91
CA VAL A 186 -8.44 12.16 13.78
C VAL A 186 -9.95 11.96 13.60
N SER A 187 -10.36 10.96 12.82
CA SER A 187 -11.78 10.62 12.64
C SER A 187 -12.30 9.55 13.61
N CYS A 188 -11.41 8.97 14.43
CA CYS A 188 -11.70 7.85 15.33
C CYS A 188 -12.30 6.63 14.61
N THR A 189 -11.85 6.37 13.39
CA THR A 189 -12.30 5.22 12.59
C THR A 189 -11.21 4.19 12.45
N THR A 190 -11.63 2.92 12.42
CA THR A 190 -10.74 1.79 12.17
C THR A 190 -11.32 0.96 11.03
N THR A 191 -10.51 0.66 10.02
CA THR A 191 -10.94 -0.11 8.85
C THR A 191 -9.84 -1.07 8.40
N TRP A 192 -10.23 -2.17 7.76
CA TRP A 192 -9.29 -3.02 7.05
C TRP A 192 -9.00 -2.40 5.67
N ILE A 193 -7.72 -2.33 5.32
CA ILE A 193 -7.27 -1.83 4.01
C ILE A 193 -6.48 -2.94 3.34
N GLU A 194 -6.86 -3.30 2.12
CA GLU A 194 -6.23 -4.36 1.32
C GLU A 194 -5.24 -3.77 0.30
N ARG A 195 -4.04 -4.34 0.22
CA ARG A 195 -3.00 -3.89 -0.73
C ARG A 195 -3.49 -3.93 -2.18
N ARG A 196 -4.13 -5.02 -2.57
CA ARG A 196 -4.60 -5.23 -3.94
C ARG A 196 -5.76 -4.29 -4.30
N ASP A 197 -6.65 -3.96 -3.36
CA ASP A 197 -7.67 -2.91 -3.54
C ASP A 197 -7.03 -1.53 -3.79
N LEU A 198 -6.02 -1.15 -2.99
CA LEU A 198 -5.27 0.10 -3.21
C LEU A 198 -4.67 0.16 -4.62
N SER A 199 -4.09 -0.95 -5.08
CA SER A 199 -3.53 -1.08 -6.42
C SER A 199 -4.61 -0.96 -7.50
N ASP A 200 -5.72 -1.68 -7.37
CA ASP A 200 -6.85 -1.65 -8.30
C ASP A 200 -7.45 -0.22 -8.41
N ARG A 201 -7.51 0.51 -7.29
CA ARG A 201 -7.98 1.90 -7.24
C ARG A 201 -6.99 2.91 -7.82
N ILE A 202 -5.68 2.68 -7.71
CA ILE A 202 -4.68 3.46 -8.45
C ILE A 202 -4.89 3.25 -9.96
N LEU A 203 -5.05 2.00 -10.39
CA LEU A 203 -5.22 1.64 -11.79
C LEU A 203 -6.52 2.16 -12.40
N ALA A 204 -7.56 2.40 -11.60
CA ALA A 204 -8.79 3.04 -12.06
C ALA A 204 -8.56 4.45 -12.65
N PHE A 205 -7.46 5.13 -12.31
CA PHE A 205 -7.09 6.41 -12.92
C PHE A 205 -6.46 6.28 -14.31
N ALA A 206 -6.04 5.07 -14.72
CA ALA A 206 -5.50 4.83 -16.07
C ALA A 206 -6.56 5.02 -17.16
N GLU A 207 -7.83 4.75 -16.84
CA GLU A 207 -8.98 4.76 -17.77
C GLU A 207 -9.70 6.11 -17.84
N ALA A 208 -9.34 7.08 -16.98
CA ALA A 208 -9.93 8.40 -17.01
C ALA A 208 -9.51 9.18 -18.28
N LEU A 209 -10.29 10.17 -18.71
CA LEU A 209 -9.95 11.04 -19.85
C LEU A 209 -8.53 11.65 -19.71
N PRO A 210 -7.80 11.91 -20.81
CA PRO A 210 -6.45 12.48 -20.77
C PRO A 210 -6.41 13.76 -19.92
N ILE A 211 -5.37 13.89 -19.08
CA ILE A 211 -5.15 15.10 -18.30
C ILE A 211 -4.84 16.23 -19.29
N GLN A 212 -5.73 17.22 -19.40
CA GLN A 212 -5.46 18.39 -20.22
C GLN A 212 -4.20 19.08 -19.66
N PRO A 213 -3.19 19.38 -20.49
CA PRO A 213 -2.02 20.08 -20.02
C PRO A 213 -2.45 21.42 -19.42
N SER A 214 -2.01 21.69 -18.18
CA SER A 214 -2.20 23.00 -17.57
C SER A 214 -1.60 24.03 -18.51
N ARG A 215 -2.42 24.96 -19.01
CA ARG A 215 -1.92 26.12 -19.75
C ARG A 215 -0.85 26.79 -18.87
N ARG A 216 0.39 26.78 -19.37
CA ARG A 216 1.47 27.60 -18.81
C ARG A 216 1.11 29.07 -18.96
#